data_AF-A0A948XMI0-F1
#
_entry.id   AF-A0A948XMI0-F1
#
_cell.length_a   1.000
_cell.length_b   1.000
_cell.length_c   1.000
_cell.angle_alpha   90.00
_cell.angle_beta   90.00
_cell.angle_gamma   90.00
#
_symmetry.space_group_name_H-M   'P 1'
#
loop_
_entity.id
_entity.type
_entity.pdbx_description
1 polymer ?
#
loop_
_entity_poly.entity_id
_entity_poly.type
_entity_poly.pdbx_seq_one_letter_code
_entity_poly.pdbx_strand_id
1 'polypeptide(L)'
;EAIQGLGVGEALVSTLDEKGAPHVVARTMIRPPDSRLGPATDAERAAVMAASPVRGLYEAVVDRESAEEILAARRGEADQTAAEAKLAEARAKADALAAKDAEKAAAAREKLEAREQARYERESARPRAPARRSTRETPIEAATKSVLRTAGSTITRELLRGLLGGLRRR
;
A
#
# COMPACT_ATOMS: atom_id res chain seq x y z
N GLU A 1 -39.99 21.59 54.78
CA GLU A 1 -40.55 20.37 54.16
C GLU A 1 -41.55 20.63 53.02
N ALA A 2 -42.52 21.55 53.14
CA ALA A 2 -43.60 21.70 52.14
C ALA A 2 -43.17 21.90 50.67
N ILE A 3 -42.15 22.71 50.40
CA ILE A 3 -41.64 22.95 49.03
C ILE A 3 -40.73 21.79 48.57
N GLN A 4 -39.97 21.21 49.50
CA GLN A 4 -39.02 20.14 49.20
C GLN A 4 -39.70 18.80 48.83
N GLY A 5 -41.00 18.65 49.13
CA GLY A 5 -41.79 17.46 48.81
C GLY A 5 -42.64 17.56 47.54
N LEU A 6 -42.49 18.60 46.72
CA LEU A 6 -43.25 18.79 45.48
C LEU A 6 -42.67 17.96 44.32
N GLY A 7 -43.56 17.32 43.56
CA GLY A 7 -43.21 16.56 42.35
C GLY A 7 -43.23 17.38 41.06
N VAL A 8 -42.91 16.74 39.93
CA VAL A 8 -43.04 17.34 38.59
C VAL A 8 -44.52 17.59 38.29
N GLY A 9 -44.86 18.84 37.97
CA GLY A 9 -46.25 19.24 37.67
C GLY A 9 -47.07 19.63 38.90
N GLU A 10 -46.48 19.69 40.10
CA GLU A 10 -47.15 20.17 41.31
C GLU A 10 -46.69 21.58 41.70
N ALA A 11 -47.62 22.37 42.23
CA ALA A 11 -47.32 23.67 42.82
C ALA A 11 -48.15 23.92 44.09
N LEU A 12 -47.64 24.78 44.97
CA LEU A 12 -48.42 25.35 46.07
C LEU A 12 -49.19 26.56 45.54
N VAL A 13 -50.51 26.48 45.59
CA VAL A 13 -51.40 27.53 45.10
C VAL A 13 -52.29 28.00 46.24
N SER A 14 -52.36 29.30 46.47
CA SER A 14 -53.39 29.94 47.29
C SER A 14 -54.44 30.57 46.37
N THR A 15 -55.71 30.35 46.67
CA THR A 15 -56.84 31.04 46.04
C THR A 15 -57.43 32.05 47.01
N LEU A 16 -58.20 33.01 46.50
CA LEU A 16 -58.99 33.91 47.32
C LEU A 16 -60.34 33.27 47.65
N ASP A 17 -60.92 33.62 48.80
CA ASP A 17 -62.30 33.29 49.15
C ASP A 17 -63.31 34.24 48.48
N GLU A 18 -64.61 34.03 48.74
CA GLU A 18 -65.70 34.84 48.15
C GLU A 18 -65.61 36.34 48.50
N LYS A 19 -64.90 36.67 49.58
CA LYS A 19 -64.69 38.05 50.04
C LYS A 19 -63.33 38.61 49.60
N GLY A 20 -62.56 37.84 48.82
CA GLY A 20 -61.25 38.23 48.32
C GLY A 20 -60.11 38.05 49.33
N ALA A 21 -60.33 37.39 50.47
CA ALA A 21 -59.28 37.11 51.44
C ALA A 21 -58.48 35.85 51.03
N PRO A 22 -57.15 35.82 51.22
CA PRO A 22 -56.34 34.67 50.83
C PRO A 22 -56.64 33.44 51.70
N HIS A 23 -56.89 32.32 51.03
CA HIS A 23 -57.09 31.03 51.67
C HIS A 23 -55.76 30.32 51.94
N VAL A 24 -55.78 29.30 52.82
CA VAL A 24 -54.59 28.49 53.13
C VAL A 24 -54.09 27.80 51.86
N VAL A 25 -52.77 27.80 51.67
CA VAL A 25 -52.10 27.20 50.50
C VAL A 25 -52.35 25.70 50.41
N ALA A 26 -52.63 25.21 49.20
CA ALA A 26 -52.85 23.78 48.92
C ALA A 26 -51.89 23.28 47.82
N ARG A 27 -51.53 21.99 47.90
CA ARG A 27 -50.79 21.30 46.83
C ARG A 27 -51.75 21.01 45.69
N THR A 28 -51.43 21.50 44.49
CA THR A 28 -52.30 21.40 43.32
C THR A 28 -51.50 20.94 42.09
N MET A 29 -52.11 20.07 41.27
CA MET A 29 -51.56 19.69 39.97
C MET A 29 -51.77 20.80 38.95
N ILE A 30 -50.70 21.19 38.25
CA ILE A 30 -50.74 22.19 37.18
C ILE A 30 -51.02 21.49 35.86
N ARG A 31 -52.12 21.86 35.20
CA ARG A 31 -52.39 21.45 33.83
C ARG A 31 -51.42 22.17 32.87
N PRO A 32 -50.55 21.46 32.14
CA PRO A 32 -49.72 22.11 31.13
C PRO A 32 -50.58 22.67 29.99
N PRO A 33 -50.12 23.71 29.28
CA PRO A 33 -50.78 24.15 28.06
C PRO A 33 -50.79 23.00 27.04
N ASP A 34 -51.86 22.91 26.25
CA ASP A 34 -51.95 21.94 25.17
C ASP A 34 -50.84 22.25 24.15
N SER A 35 -49.75 21.50 24.20
CA SER A 35 -48.59 21.68 23.32
C SER A 35 -48.36 20.39 22.53
N ARG A 36 -48.20 20.52 21.21
CA ARG A 36 -47.82 19.41 20.36
C ARG A 36 -46.30 19.36 20.30
N LEU A 37 -45.68 18.67 21.26
CA LEU A 37 -44.26 18.32 21.19
C LEU A 37 -44.08 17.09 20.30
N GLY A 38 -43.42 17.29 19.15
CA GLY A 38 -43.07 16.22 18.24
C GLY A 38 -42.58 16.78 16.90
N PRO A 39 -41.94 15.95 16.05
CA PRO A 39 -41.58 16.34 14.70
C PRO A 39 -42.83 16.78 13.92
N ALA A 40 -42.69 17.81 13.07
CA ALA A 40 -43.72 18.19 12.13
C ALA A 40 -44.01 17.04 11.17
N THR A 41 -45.27 16.87 10.77
CA THR A 41 -45.61 15.91 9.71
C THR A 41 -45.05 16.38 8.37
N ASP A 42 -44.86 15.46 7.43
CA ASP A 42 -44.38 15.80 6.09
C ASP A 42 -45.32 16.77 5.38
N ALA A 43 -46.63 16.65 5.59
CA ALA A 43 -47.64 17.54 5.03
C ALA A 43 -47.51 18.98 5.58
N GLU A 44 -47.35 19.12 6.90
CA GLU A 44 -47.12 20.43 7.53
C GLU A 44 -45.82 21.06 7.04
N ARG A 45 -44.75 20.26 6.96
CA ARG A 45 -43.45 20.71 6.46
C ARG A 45 -43.55 21.17 5.00
N ALA A 46 -44.24 20.42 4.15
CA ALA A 46 -44.45 20.79 2.75
C ALA A 46 -45.23 22.11 2.62
N ALA A 47 -46.28 22.31 3.42
CA ALA A 47 -47.06 23.55 3.42
C ALA A 47 -46.20 24.77 3.82
N VAL A 48 -45.36 24.63 4.85
CA VAL A 48 -44.45 25.69 5.30
C VAL A 48 -43.39 26.00 4.24
N MET A 49 -42.78 24.97 3.63
CA MET A 49 -41.82 25.18 2.54
C MET A 49 -42.48 25.86 1.33
N ALA A 50 -43.72 25.50 1.01
CA ALA A 50 -44.47 26.10 -0.09
C ALA A 50 -44.82 27.57 0.16
N ALA A 51 -44.96 27.99 1.42
CA ALA A 51 -45.21 29.38 1.79
C ALA A 51 -43.93 30.23 1.92
N SER A 52 -42.75 29.61 1.80
CA SER A 52 -41.47 30.28 2.01
C SER A 52 -41.15 31.32 0.92
N PRO A 53 -40.63 32.51 1.28
CA PRO A 53 -40.21 33.52 0.30
C PRO A 53 -39.00 33.08 -0.56
N VAL A 54 -38.24 32.09 -0.11
CA VAL A 54 -37.09 31.51 -0.83
C VAL A 54 -37.42 30.17 -1.48
N ARG A 55 -38.72 29.85 -1.64
CA ARG A 55 -39.15 28.67 -2.39
C ARG A 55 -38.52 28.67 -3.79
N GLY A 56 -38.04 27.53 -4.24
CA GLY A 56 -37.32 27.37 -5.50
C GLY A 56 -35.84 27.75 -5.50
N LEU A 57 -35.34 28.54 -4.55
CA LEU A 57 -33.91 28.94 -4.53
C LEU A 57 -32.99 27.85 -3.97
N TYR A 58 -33.46 27.13 -2.94
CA TYR A 58 -32.65 26.16 -2.18
C TYR A 58 -33.22 24.73 -2.23
N GLU A 59 -34.05 24.44 -3.24
CA GLU A 59 -34.66 23.11 -3.38
C GLU A 59 -33.70 22.09 -3.97
N ALA A 60 -32.80 22.53 -4.85
CA ALA A 60 -31.80 21.67 -5.45
C ALA A 60 -30.67 21.40 -4.46
N VAL A 61 -30.49 20.13 -4.12
CA VAL A 61 -29.30 19.68 -3.38
C VAL A 61 -28.11 19.79 -4.34
N VAL A 62 -27.19 20.69 -4.03
CA VAL A 62 -25.94 20.85 -4.79
C VAL A 62 -24.83 20.15 -4.03
N ASP A 63 -24.43 19.00 -4.54
CA ASP A 63 -23.21 18.32 -4.09
C ASP A 63 -22.04 18.87 -4.90
N ARG A 64 -21.07 19.48 -4.22
CA ARG A 64 -19.92 20.12 -4.86
C ARG A 64 -18.71 19.23 -4.68
N GLU A 65 -17.87 19.16 -5.71
CA GLU A 65 -16.57 18.50 -5.61
C GLU A 65 -15.82 19.03 -4.38
N SER A 66 -15.45 18.12 -3.50
CA SER A 66 -14.81 18.48 -2.24
C SER A 66 -13.34 18.82 -2.49
N ALA A 67 -12.75 19.63 -1.61
CA ALA A 67 -11.31 19.91 -1.68
C ALA A 67 -10.48 18.62 -1.56
N GLU A 68 -10.99 17.62 -0.83
CA GLU A 68 -10.34 16.32 -0.66
C GLU A 68 -10.26 15.55 -1.98
N GLU A 69 -11.37 15.48 -2.73
CA GLU A 69 -11.45 14.85 -4.04
C GLU A 69 -10.51 15.51 -5.05
N ILE A 70 -10.50 16.84 -5.11
CA ILE A 70 -9.61 17.61 -6.02
C ILE A 70 -8.14 17.34 -5.68
N LEU A 71 -7.79 17.30 -4.40
CA LEU A 71 -6.42 17.03 -3.97
C LEU A 71 -6.02 15.57 -4.19
N ALA A 72 -6.95 14.63 -4.02
CA ALA A 72 -6.72 13.21 -4.30
C ALA A 72 -6.47 12.96 -5.79
N ALA A 73 -7.27 13.58 -6.67
CA ALA A 73 -7.06 13.52 -8.12
C ALA A 73 -5.67 14.03 -8.52
N ARG A 74 -5.27 15.21 -8.01
CA ARG A 74 -3.93 15.79 -8.27
C ARG A 74 -2.79 14.90 -7.78
N ARG A 75 -2.94 14.25 -6.62
CA ARG A 75 -1.96 13.28 -6.12
C ARG A 75 -1.90 12.05 -7.01
N GLY A 76 -3.06 11.52 -7.43
CA GLY A 76 -3.13 10.39 -8.34
C GLY A 76 -2.43 10.65 -9.68
N GLU A 77 -2.62 11.83 -10.26
CA GLU A 77 -1.93 12.25 -11.50
C GLU A 77 -0.40 12.36 -11.28
N ALA A 78 0.02 12.94 -10.15
CA ALA A 78 1.44 13.03 -9.80
C ALA A 78 2.08 11.66 -9.56
N ASP A 79 1.36 10.72 -8.92
CA ASP A 79 1.84 9.37 -8.66
C ASP A 79 1.90 8.54 -9.95
N GLN A 80 0.94 8.70 -10.86
CA GLN A 80 0.95 8.06 -12.17
C GLN A 80 2.13 8.53 -13.02
N THR A 81 2.34 9.84 -13.12
CA THR A 81 3.49 10.40 -13.87
C THR A 81 4.83 9.98 -13.25
N ALA A 82 4.92 9.94 -11.93
CA ALA A 82 6.11 9.44 -11.24
C ALA A 82 6.33 7.93 -11.46
N ALA A 83 5.27 7.13 -11.50
CA ALA A 83 5.34 5.69 -11.79
C ALA A 83 5.78 5.43 -13.23
N GLU A 84 5.25 6.18 -14.20
CA GLU A 84 5.64 6.09 -15.62
C GLU A 84 7.11 6.49 -15.81
N ALA A 85 7.56 7.56 -15.17
CA ALA A 85 8.96 7.99 -15.20
C ALA A 85 9.90 6.93 -14.62
N LYS A 86 9.57 6.33 -13.47
CA LYS A 86 10.35 5.24 -12.87
C LYS A 86 10.38 4.00 -13.76
N LEU A 87 9.27 3.67 -14.41
CA LEU A 87 9.17 2.51 -15.29
C LEU A 87 9.96 2.72 -16.59
N ALA A 88 9.96 3.94 -17.14
CA ALA A 88 10.81 4.33 -18.26
C ALA A 88 12.30 4.29 -17.89
N GLU A 89 12.68 4.79 -16.71
CA GLU A 89 14.05 4.73 -16.21
C GLU A 89 14.52 3.28 -15.98
N ALA A 90 13.65 2.43 -15.43
CA ALA A 90 13.96 1.02 -15.22
C ALA A 90 14.16 0.28 -16.54
N ARG A 91 13.33 0.54 -17.55
CA ARG A 91 13.49 -0.01 -18.90
C ARG A 91 14.79 0.45 -19.54
N ALA A 92 15.09 1.75 -19.50
CA ALA A 92 16.35 2.29 -20.03
C ALA A 92 17.59 1.67 -19.35
N LYS A 93 17.53 1.45 -18.03
CA LYS A 93 18.62 0.77 -17.30
C LYS A 93 18.74 -0.71 -17.68
N ALA A 94 17.62 -1.41 -17.88
CA ALA A 94 17.62 -2.80 -18.32
C ALA A 94 18.18 -2.95 -19.74
N ASP A 95 17.78 -2.08 -20.66
CA ASP A 95 18.27 -2.06 -22.04
C ASP A 95 19.76 -1.73 -22.10
N ALA A 96 20.23 -0.78 -21.29
CA ALA A 96 21.65 -0.44 -21.19
C ALA A 96 22.50 -1.59 -20.60
N LEU A 97 21.95 -2.35 -19.65
CA LEU A 97 22.64 -3.52 -19.10
C LEU A 97 22.69 -4.65 -20.14
N ALA A 98 21.58 -4.92 -20.84
CA ALA A 98 21.52 -5.91 -21.90
C ALA A 98 22.49 -5.59 -23.06
N ALA A 99 22.62 -4.31 -23.44
CA ALA A 99 23.59 -3.88 -24.44
C ALA A 99 25.04 -4.14 -23.99
N LYS A 100 25.37 -3.83 -22.73
CA LYS A 100 26.70 -4.10 -22.16
C LYS A 100 27.01 -5.60 -22.09
N ASP A 101 26.02 -6.42 -21.76
CA ASP A 101 26.20 -7.87 -21.68
C ASP A 101 26.32 -8.50 -23.08
N ALA A 102 25.60 -7.97 -24.07
CA ALA A 102 25.73 -8.37 -25.47
C ALA A 102 27.12 -8.00 -26.04
N GLU A 103 27.64 -6.81 -25.74
CA GLU A 103 28.98 -6.37 -26.15
C GLU A 103 30.07 -7.26 -25.52
N LYS A 104 29.96 -7.54 -24.21
CA LYS A 104 30.89 -8.46 -23.52
C LYS A 104 30.83 -9.88 -24.09
N ALA A 105 29.64 -10.37 -24.44
CA ALA A 105 29.47 -11.69 -25.04
C ALA A 105 30.08 -11.75 -26.46
N ALA A 106 29.91 -10.70 -27.26
CA ALA A 106 30.53 -10.58 -28.58
C ALA A 106 32.07 -10.57 -28.48
N ALA A 107 32.63 -9.73 -27.60
CA ALA A 107 34.07 -9.65 -27.37
C ALA A 107 34.65 -10.96 -26.80
N ALA A 108 33.89 -11.71 -26.00
CA ALA A 108 34.30 -13.02 -25.51
C ALA A 108 34.33 -14.06 -26.63
N ARG A 109 33.35 -14.06 -27.54
CA ARG A 109 33.32 -14.94 -28.72
C ARG A 109 34.49 -14.68 -29.66
N GLU A 110 34.75 -13.41 -29.97
CA GLU A 110 35.89 -13.01 -30.82
C GLU A 110 37.23 -13.45 -30.20
N LYS A 111 37.42 -13.28 -28.89
CA LYS A 111 38.62 -13.77 -28.19
C LYS A 111 38.76 -15.29 -28.21
N LEU A 112 37.66 -16.03 -28.15
CA LEU A 112 37.67 -17.49 -28.25
C LEU A 112 38.05 -17.93 -29.66
N GLU A 113 37.45 -17.33 -30.69
CA GLU A 113 37.75 -17.60 -32.10
C GLU A 113 39.22 -17.26 -32.43
N ALA A 114 39.73 -16.11 -31.96
CA ALA A 114 41.14 -15.74 -32.12
C ALA A 114 42.08 -16.73 -31.41
N ARG A 115 41.70 -17.23 -30.23
CA ARG A 115 42.48 -18.23 -29.50
C ARG A 115 42.44 -19.59 -30.18
N GLU A 116 41.32 -19.97 -30.80
CA GLU A 116 41.19 -21.19 -31.60
C GLU A 116 42.02 -21.12 -32.89
N GLN A 117 41.99 -19.98 -33.58
CA GLN A 117 42.83 -19.74 -34.77
C GLN A 117 44.32 -19.78 -34.41
N ALA A 118 44.75 -19.08 -33.36
CA ALA A 118 46.12 -19.13 -32.88
C ALA A 118 46.54 -20.55 -32.43
N ARG A 119 45.61 -21.34 -31.88
CA ARG A 119 45.85 -22.74 -31.53
C ARG A 119 46.02 -23.60 -32.79
N TYR A 120 45.18 -23.40 -33.80
CA TYR A 120 45.27 -24.10 -35.09
C TYR A 120 46.58 -23.77 -35.82
N GLU A 121 46.98 -22.50 -35.87
CA GLU A 121 48.27 -22.07 -36.45
C GLU A 121 49.47 -22.64 -35.68
N ARG A 122 49.41 -22.66 -34.35
CA ARG A 122 50.47 -23.26 -33.53
C ARG A 122 50.53 -24.78 -33.66
N GLU A 123 49.41 -25.42 -33.97
CA GLU A 123 49.32 -26.87 -34.21
C GLU A 123 49.80 -27.23 -35.62
N SER A 124 49.53 -26.39 -36.63
CA SER A 124 50.00 -26.57 -38.01
C SER A 124 51.47 -26.19 -38.23
N ALA A 125 52.02 -25.26 -37.44
CA ALA A 125 53.42 -24.85 -37.49
C ALA A 125 54.38 -25.73 -36.66
N ARG A 126 53.88 -26.79 -35.99
CA ARG A 126 54.75 -27.73 -35.27
C ARG A 126 55.25 -28.84 -36.19
N PRO A 127 56.59 -29.05 -36.33
CA PRO A 127 57.09 -30.27 -36.94
C PRO A 127 56.71 -31.46 -36.05
N ARG A 128 56.13 -32.50 -36.66
CA ARG A 128 55.60 -33.69 -36.02
C ARG A 128 56.74 -34.53 -35.42
N ALA A 129 57.20 -34.18 -34.23
CA ALA A 129 58.12 -35.01 -33.46
C ALA A 129 57.36 -36.18 -32.81
N PRO A 130 57.95 -37.40 -32.73
CA PRO A 130 57.24 -38.56 -32.23
C PRO A 130 56.90 -38.39 -30.75
N ALA A 131 55.65 -38.66 -30.39
CA ALA A 131 55.17 -38.66 -29.02
C ALA A 131 55.92 -39.75 -28.22
N ARG A 132 56.98 -39.35 -27.52
CA ARG A 132 57.53 -40.16 -26.44
C ARG A 132 56.52 -40.14 -25.30
N ARG A 133 55.83 -41.27 -25.11
CA ARG A 133 54.94 -41.53 -23.99
C ARG A 133 55.76 -41.44 -22.69
N SER A 134 55.78 -40.26 -22.09
CA SER A 134 56.41 -40.06 -20.79
C SER A 134 55.45 -40.54 -19.71
N THR A 135 55.85 -41.57 -18.98
CA THR A 135 55.17 -42.08 -17.78
C THR A 135 55.48 -41.23 -16.54
N ARG A 136 56.18 -40.10 -16.68
CA ARG A 136 56.53 -39.19 -15.58
C ARG A 136 55.62 -37.98 -15.60
N GLU A 137 54.83 -37.85 -14.53
CA GLU A 137 53.91 -36.76 -14.27
C GLU A 137 54.69 -35.43 -14.20
N THR A 138 54.21 -34.41 -14.92
CA THR A 138 54.78 -33.07 -14.78
C THR A 138 54.29 -32.44 -13.46
N PRO A 139 55.11 -31.62 -12.77
CA PRO A 139 54.71 -31.01 -11.50
C PRO A 139 53.46 -30.12 -11.63
N ILE A 140 53.20 -29.61 -12.85
CA ILE A 140 52.01 -28.83 -13.19
C ILE A 140 50.77 -29.74 -13.34
N GLU A 141 50.89 -30.91 -13.98
CA GLU A 141 49.80 -31.90 -14.05
C GLU A 141 49.48 -32.51 -12.67
N ALA A 142 50.49 -32.75 -11.84
CA ALA A 142 50.29 -33.24 -10.48
C ALA A 142 49.54 -32.21 -9.61
N ALA A 143 49.84 -30.92 -9.79
CA ALA A 143 49.14 -29.82 -9.12
C ALA A 143 47.71 -29.62 -9.63
N THR A 144 47.44 -29.74 -10.93
CA THR A 144 46.07 -29.64 -11.47
C THR A 144 45.21 -30.83 -11.04
N LYS A 145 45.79 -32.04 -11.05
CA LYS A 145 45.08 -33.27 -10.66
C LYS A 145 44.86 -33.36 -9.14
N SER A 146 45.75 -32.78 -8.32
CA SER A 146 45.56 -32.69 -6.86
C SER A 146 44.48 -31.69 -6.47
N VAL A 147 44.36 -30.57 -7.18
CA VAL A 147 43.26 -29.62 -7.00
C VAL A 147 41.92 -30.23 -7.43
N LEU A 148 41.90 -30.98 -8.55
CA LEU A 148 40.72 -31.74 -9.00
C LEU A 148 40.30 -32.85 -8.02
N ARG A 149 41.25 -33.54 -7.37
CA ARG A 149 40.94 -34.63 -6.42
C ARG A 149 40.49 -34.12 -5.05
N THR A 150 40.91 -32.93 -4.65
CA THR A 150 40.69 -32.42 -3.29
C THR A 150 39.56 -31.39 -3.21
N ALA A 151 39.26 -30.68 -4.29
CA ALA A 151 38.14 -29.73 -4.33
C ALA A 151 36.79 -30.37 -4.72
N GLY A 152 36.78 -31.62 -5.20
CA GLY A 152 35.57 -32.27 -5.72
C GLY A 152 34.62 -32.90 -4.69
N SER A 153 35.02 -33.07 -3.42
CA SER A 153 34.17 -33.75 -2.41
C SER A 153 33.70 -32.87 -1.25
N THR A 154 34.30 -31.68 -1.07
CA THR A 154 33.93 -30.72 -0.02
C THR A 154 33.04 -29.60 -0.56
N ILE A 155 33.33 -29.10 -1.75
CA ILE A 155 32.53 -28.04 -2.40
C ILE A 155 31.09 -28.52 -2.70
N THR A 156 30.89 -29.81 -3.02
CA THR A 156 29.57 -30.38 -3.28
C THR A 156 28.68 -30.45 -2.03
N ARG A 157 29.27 -30.67 -0.83
CA ARG A 157 28.50 -30.85 0.41
C ARG A 157 28.08 -29.53 1.04
N GLU A 158 28.82 -28.46 0.81
CA GLU A 158 28.42 -27.11 1.25
C GLU A 158 27.42 -26.43 0.30
N LEU A 159 27.57 -26.61 -1.01
CA LEU A 159 26.58 -26.08 -1.97
C LEU A 159 25.22 -26.79 -1.87
N LEU A 160 25.20 -28.11 -1.60
CA LEU A 160 23.96 -28.84 -1.33
C LEU A 160 23.28 -28.38 -0.02
N ARG A 161 24.05 -28.03 1.01
CA ARG A 161 23.48 -27.51 2.27
C ARG A 161 23.03 -26.05 2.16
N GLY A 162 23.72 -25.25 1.34
CA GLY A 162 23.40 -23.84 1.08
C GLY A 162 22.18 -23.62 0.18
N LEU A 163 21.96 -24.49 -0.83
CA LEU A 163 20.82 -24.36 -1.75
C LEU A 163 19.57 -25.15 -1.33
N LEU A 164 19.70 -26.23 -0.52
CA LEU A 164 18.55 -27.03 -0.06
C LEU A 164 18.18 -26.81 1.41
N GLY A 165 19.04 -26.19 2.23
CA GLY A 165 18.83 -26.01 3.67
C GLY A 165 18.09 -24.73 4.09
N GLY A 166 17.83 -23.81 3.15
CA GLY A 166 17.21 -22.50 3.43
C GLY A 166 15.68 -22.48 3.52
N LEU A 167 14.99 -23.59 3.20
CA LEU A 167 13.52 -23.59 3.04
C LEU A 167 12.74 -24.41 4.08
N ARG A 168 13.34 -24.85 5.18
CA ARG A 168 12.63 -25.53 6.27
C ARG A 168 13.12 -25.13 7.67
N ARG A 169 12.70 -23.94 8.09
CA ARG A 169 12.38 -23.64 9.50
C ARG A 169 11.08 -22.83 9.54
N ARG A 170 9.98 -23.57 9.69
CA ARG A 170 8.82 -23.18 10.50
C ARG A 170 8.76 -24.21 11.63
#